data_AF-A0A811T9U8-F1
#
_entry.id   AF-A0A811T9U8-F1
#
_cell.length_a   1.000
_cell.length_b   1.000
_cell.length_c   1.000
_cell.angle_alpha   90.00
_cell.angle_beta   90.00
_cell.angle_gamma   90.00
#
_symmetry.space_group_name_H-M   'P 1'
#
loop_
_entity.id
_entity.type
_entity.pdbx_description
1 polymer ?
#
loop_
_entity_poly.entity_id
_entity_poly.type
_entity_poly.pdbx_seq_one_letter_code
_entity_poly.pdbx_strand_id
1 'polypeptide(L)'
;MSNLSNQRRIASKVLKVGLERVWLNPEVSEDVAKAVTREDIRTLVADGAIKRKQKKGISRARARARDIKRAYGHCKGHGSRKGAKGARRPRKEQWIKKIRALRRRLRQLRDDGTVDASIHHKLYRKAKGGEYRSVAHLEAHIELIKK
;
A
#
# COMPACT_ATOMS: atom_id res chain seq x y z
N MET A 1 -38.70 0.45 -30.22
CA MET A 1 -37.30 0.51 -29.75
C MET A 1 -36.64 -0.83 -30.02
N SER A 2 -35.53 -0.84 -30.76
CA SER A 2 -34.75 -2.05 -31.03
C SER A 2 -34.02 -2.54 -29.77
N ASN A 3 -33.90 -3.85 -29.59
CA ASN A 3 -33.18 -4.44 -28.47
C ASN A 3 -31.66 -4.47 -28.76
N LEU A 4 -30.92 -3.52 -28.17
CA LEU A 4 -29.47 -3.36 -28.35
C LEU A 4 -28.60 -4.15 -27.34
N SER A 5 -29.19 -5.09 -26.59
CA SER A 5 -28.48 -5.83 -25.55
C SER A 5 -27.31 -6.68 -26.08
N ASN A 6 -27.47 -7.28 -27.27
CA ASN A 6 -26.43 -8.07 -27.91
C ASN A 6 -25.26 -7.22 -28.39
N GLN A 7 -25.54 -6.09 -29.04
CA GLN A 7 -24.55 -5.12 -29.50
C GLN A 7 -23.77 -4.56 -28.30
N ARG A 8 -24.46 -4.25 -27.20
CA ARG A 8 -23.82 -3.82 -25.95
C ARG A 8 -22.88 -4.87 -25.38
N ARG A 9 -23.25 -6.15 -25.46
CA ARG A 9 -22.43 -7.29 -25.03
C ARG A 9 -21.20 -7.49 -25.92
N ILE A 10 -21.34 -7.35 -27.23
CA ILE A 10 -20.22 -7.43 -28.17
C ILE A 10 -19.27 -6.24 -27.97
N ALA A 11 -19.80 -5.02 -27.90
CA ALA A 11 -19.05 -3.80 -27.63
C ALA A 11 -18.28 -3.85 -26.31
N SER A 12 -18.87 -4.41 -25.25
CA SER A 12 -18.20 -4.63 -23.96
C SER A 12 -16.94 -5.51 -24.10
N LYS A 13 -17.02 -6.58 -24.89
CA LYS A 13 -15.88 -7.48 -25.16
C LYS A 13 -14.82 -6.81 -26.02
N VAL A 14 -15.23 -6.06 -27.06
CA VAL A 14 -14.31 -5.31 -27.94
C VAL A 14 -13.57 -4.22 -27.16
N LEU A 15 -14.28 -3.44 -26.36
CA LEU A 15 -13.72 -2.34 -25.54
C LEU A 15 -13.06 -2.80 -24.23
N LYS A 16 -13.14 -4.09 -23.89
CA LYS A 16 -12.64 -4.68 -22.64
C LYS A 16 -13.15 -3.92 -21.39
N VAL A 17 -14.46 -3.65 -21.34
CA VAL A 17 -15.14 -2.97 -20.22
C VAL A 17 -16.42 -3.69 -19.83
N GLY A 18 -16.94 -3.44 -18.62
CA GLY A 18 -18.27 -3.92 -18.24
C GLY A 18 -19.40 -3.28 -19.06
N LEU A 19 -20.54 -3.98 -19.15
CA LEU A 19 -21.72 -3.59 -19.94
C LEU A 19 -22.21 -2.16 -19.64
N GLU A 20 -22.22 -1.79 -18.36
CA GLU A 20 -22.66 -0.46 -17.90
C GLU A 20 -21.79 0.69 -18.44
N ARG A 21 -20.52 0.40 -18.73
CA ARG A 21 -19.55 1.36 -19.24
C ARG A 21 -19.57 1.50 -20.76
N VAL A 22 -20.42 0.76 -21.45
CA VAL A 22 -20.67 0.96 -22.87
C VAL A 22 -21.75 2.04 -23.01
N TRP A 23 -21.40 3.12 -23.69
CA TRP A 23 -22.32 4.16 -24.15
C TRP A 23 -22.61 3.93 -25.62
N LEU A 24 -23.89 3.96 -25.97
CA LEU A 24 -24.39 3.86 -27.33
C LEU A 24 -25.05 5.20 -27.65
N ASN A 25 -24.76 5.78 -28.81
CA ASN A 25 -25.41 7.01 -29.24
C ASN A 25 -26.90 6.74 -29.54
N PRO A 26 -27.86 7.42 -28.87
CA PRO A 26 -29.29 7.24 -29.15
C PRO A 26 -29.69 7.69 -30.57
N GLU A 27 -29.00 8.68 -31.14
CA GLU A 27 -29.34 9.25 -32.45
C GLU A 27 -29.02 8.30 -33.61
N VAL A 28 -27.99 7.46 -33.44
CA VAL A 28 -27.51 6.51 -34.46
C VAL A 28 -27.92 5.07 -34.09
N SER A 29 -28.99 4.93 -33.29
CA SER A 29 -29.39 3.65 -32.70
C SER A 29 -29.86 2.62 -33.74
N GLU A 30 -30.36 3.07 -34.89
CA GLU A 30 -30.76 2.20 -36.00
C GLU A 30 -29.56 1.54 -36.70
N ASP A 31 -28.47 2.28 -36.93
CA ASP A 31 -27.27 1.70 -37.55
C ASP A 31 -26.51 0.81 -36.58
N VAL A 32 -26.52 1.14 -35.28
CA VAL A 32 -26.03 0.22 -34.25
C VAL A 32 -26.85 -1.07 -34.25
N ALA A 33 -28.16 -1.03 -34.48
CA ALA A 33 -28.99 -2.23 -34.53
C ALA A 33 -28.65 -3.14 -35.74
N LYS A 34 -28.22 -2.57 -36.87
CA LYS A 34 -27.78 -3.31 -38.07
C LYS A 34 -26.42 -4.00 -37.90
N ALA A 35 -25.60 -3.57 -36.95
CA ALA A 35 -24.30 -4.19 -36.69
C ALA A 35 -24.44 -5.57 -36.04
N VAL A 36 -23.91 -6.60 -36.71
CA VAL A 36 -23.97 -8.01 -36.25
C VAL A 36 -22.58 -8.53 -35.91
N THR A 37 -21.56 -8.15 -36.66
CA THR A 37 -20.21 -8.67 -36.49
C THR A 37 -19.39 -7.85 -35.49
N ARG A 38 -18.26 -8.41 -35.03
CA ARG A 38 -17.31 -7.66 -34.18
C ARG A 38 -16.62 -6.53 -34.95
N GLU A 39 -16.49 -6.66 -36.27
CA GLU A 39 -15.83 -5.67 -37.11
C GLU A 39 -16.71 -4.43 -37.29
N ASP A 40 -18.02 -4.63 -37.49
CA ASP A 40 -19.00 -3.53 -37.55
C ASP A 40 -18.97 -2.72 -36.25
N ILE A 41 -18.91 -3.41 -35.10
CA ILE A 41 -18.80 -2.76 -33.79
C ILE A 41 -17.48 -2.01 -33.61
N ARG A 42 -16.37 -2.49 -34.20
CA ARG A 42 -15.09 -1.75 -34.19
C ARG A 42 -15.18 -0.48 -35.01
N THR A 43 -15.82 -0.55 -36.18
CA THR A 43 -16.07 0.61 -37.05
C THR A 43 -16.93 1.65 -36.32
N LEU A 44 -18.03 1.23 -35.71
CA LEU A 44 -18.90 2.11 -34.89
C LEU A 44 -18.20 2.68 -33.65
N VAL A 45 -17.18 2.01 -33.10
CA VAL A 45 -16.33 2.56 -32.05
C VAL A 45 -15.38 3.63 -32.61
N ALA A 46 -14.82 3.41 -33.79
CA ALA A 46 -13.95 4.37 -34.48
C ALA A 46 -14.71 5.65 -34.87
N ASP A 47 -15.93 5.49 -35.39
CA ASP A 47 -16.83 6.59 -35.76
C ASP A 47 -17.42 7.31 -34.53
N GLY A 48 -17.26 6.74 -33.33
CA GLY A 48 -17.71 7.32 -32.08
C GLY A 48 -19.20 7.11 -31.78
N ALA A 49 -19.91 6.29 -32.55
CA ALA A 49 -21.28 5.86 -32.21
C ALA A 49 -21.31 5.01 -30.93
N ILE A 50 -20.23 4.27 -30.63
CA ILE A 50 -20.06 3.49 -29.40
C ILE A 50 -18.84 4.01 -28.63
N LYS A 51 -19.05 4.44 -27.38
CA LYS A 51 -17.96 4.98 -26.54
C LYS A 51 -17.84 4.26 -25.20
N ARG A 52 -16.62 4.27 -24.66
CA ARG A 52 -16.34 3.87 -23.29
C ARG A 52 -16.68 5.01 -22.33
N LYS A 53 -17.65 4.81 -21.44
CA LYS A 53 -17.89 5.74 -20.32
C LYS A 53 -16.68 5.77 -19.39
N GLN A 54 -16.31 6.97 -18.95
CA GLN A 54 -15.26 7.16 -17.96
C GLN A 54 -15.63 6.43 -16.66
N LYS A 55 -14.65 5.79 -16.02
CA LYS A 55 -14.88 5.11 -14.74
C LYS A 55 -15.21 6.14 -13.66
N LYS A 56 -16.16 5.83 -12.78
CA LYS A 56 -16.39 6.62 -11.57
C LYS A 56 -15.12 6.59 -10.71
N GLY A 57 -14.42 7.72 -10.63
CA GLY A 57 -13.19 7.84 -9.85
C GLY A 57 -13.47 7.96 -8.36
N ILE A 58 -12.71 7.24 -7.52
CA ILE A 58 -12.74 7.44 -6.06
C ILE A 58 -11.58 8.33 -5.67
N SER A 59 -11.87 9.54 -5.21
CA SER A 59 -10.83 10.47 -4.75
C SER A 59 -10.20 10.00 -3.44
N ARG A 60 -8.87 10.07 -3.37
CA ARG A 60 -8.09 9.79 -2.16
C ARG A 60 -7.70 11.05 -1.37
N ALA A 61 -8.12 12.23 -1.78
CA ALA A 61 -7.69 13.50 -1.18
C ALA A 61 -7.93 13.56 0.34
N ARG A 62 -9.15 13.23 0.79
CA ARG A 62 -9.51 13.17 2.22
C ARG A 62 -8.72 12.12 3.01
N ALA A 63 -8.42 10.98 2.39
CA ALA A 63 -7.60 9.94 3.02
C ALA A 63 -6.17 10.42 3.23
N ARG A 64 -5.54 11.01 2.19
CA ARG A 64 -4.18 11.56 2.26
C ARG A 64 -4.07 12.70 3.28
N ALA A 65 -5.03 13.63 3.30
CA ALA A 65 -5.06 14.69 4.29
C ALA A 65 -5.12 14.16 5.73
N ARG A 66 -5.89 13.08 5.96
CA ARG A 66 -5.95 12.42 7.28
C ARG A 66 -4.64 11.70 7.62
N ASP A 67 -3.99 11.08 6.64
CA ASP A 67 -2.72 10.38 6.86
C ASP A 67 -1.59 11.35 7.21
N ILE A 68 -1.55 12.54 6.59
CA ILE A 68 -0.63 13.62 6.96
C ILE A 68 -0.88 14.08 8.41
N LYS A 69 -2.13 14.37 8.77
CA LYS A 69 -2.50 14.74 10.16
C LYS A 69 -2.11 13.66 11.17
N ARG A 70 -2.32 12.38 10.82
CA ARG A 70 -1.90 11.25 11.65
C ARG A 70 -0.40 11.13 11.73
N ALA A 71 0.34 11.34 10.65
CA ALA A 71 1.80 11.27 10.64
C ALA A 71 2.40 12.28 11.63
N TYR A 72 1.91 13.53 11.60
CA TYR A 72 2.29 14.59 12.55
C TYR A 72 2.00 14.21 14.02
N GLY A 73 0.87 13.57 14.29
CA GLY A 73 0.53 13.09 15.64
C GLY A 73 -0.93 13.21 16.02
N HIS A 74 -1.74 13.94 15.24
CA HIS A 74 -3.16 14.12 15.49
C HIS A 74 -3.97 12.82 15.25
N CYS A 75 -5.20 12.80 15.76
CA CYS A 75 -6.13 11.66 15.63
C CYS A 75 -5.59 10.32 16.16
N LYS A 76 -4.67 10.36 17.15
CA LYS A 76 -4.06 9.19 17.82
C LYS A 76 -4.36 9.10 19.33
N GLY A 77 -5.21 10.00 19.85
CA GLY A 77 -5.60 10.06 21.27
C GLY A 77 -6.42 8.84 21.73
N HIS A 78 -6.66 8.72 23.04
CA HIS A 78 -7.33 7.57 23.65
C HIS A 78 -8.72 7.31 23.07
N GLY A 79 -9.55 8.33 22.86
CA GLY A 79 -10.89 8.18 22.27
C GLY A 79 -10.91 7.71 20.81
N SER A 80 -9.81 7.88 20.06
CA SER A 80 -9.70 7.35 18.68
C SER A 80 -9.12 5.93 18.63
N ARG A 81 -8.72 5.37 19.78
CA ARG A 81 -8.16 4.03 19.87
C ARG A 81 -9.29 3.01 20.02
N LYS A 82 -9.21 1.98 19.19
CA LYS A 82 -10.07 0.80 19.21
C LYS A 82 -9.17 -0.43 19.28
N GLY A 83 -9.60 -1.44 20.04
CA GLY A 83 -8.87 -2.68 20.31
C GLY A 83 -8.04 -2.66 21.59
N ALA A 84 -7.63 -3.85 22.05
CA ALA A 84 -6.87 -4.05 23.28
C ALA A 84 -5.44 -3.46 23.23
N LYS A 85 -4.83 -3.28 24.41
CA LYS A 85 -3.43 -2.85 24.55
C LYS A 85 -2.51 -3.87 23.86
N GLY A 86 -1.76 -3.40 22.87
CA GLY A 86 -0.85 -4.25 22.08
C GLY A 86 -1.44 -4.76 20.76
N ALA A 87 -2.75 -4.63 20.51
CA ALA A 87 -3.35 -5.05 19.22
C ALA A 87 -2.80 -4.24 18.03
N ARG A 88 -2.65 -2.92 18.21
CA ARG A 88 -2.08 -2.03 17.16
C ARG A 88 -0.56 -2.13 17.02
N ARG A 89 0.13 -2.58 18.06
CA ARG A 89 1.61 -2.72 18.12
C ARG A 89 1.96 -3.91 19.02
N PRO A 90 2.01 -5.14 18.49
CA PRO A 90 2.28 -6.33 19.28
C PRO A 90 3.63 -6.31 19.97
N ARG A 91 3.70 -6.84 21.21
CA ARG A 91 4.95 -6.88 22.00
C ARG A 91 6.07 -7.62 21.28
N LYS A 92 5.75 -8.76 20.64
CA LYS A 92 6.71 -9.59 19.90
C LYS A 92 7.32 -8.84 18.72
N GLU A 93 6.53 -8.11 17.94
CA GLU A 93 7.03 -7.29 16.83
C GLU A 93 7.94 -6.15 17.31
N GLN A 94 7.57 -5.49 18.42
CA GLN A 94 8.41 -4.45 19.01
C GLN A 94 9.76 -5.01 19.46
N TRP A 95 9.76 -6.18 20.12
CA TRP A 95 10.98 -6.88 20.51
C TRP A 95 11.85 -7.25 19.31
N ILE A 96 11.26 -7.82 18.25
CA ILE A 96 11.98 -8.19 17.02
C ILE A 96 12.64 -6.95 16.38
N LYS A 97 11.90 -5.83 16.26
CA LYS A 97 12.45 -4.58 15.71
C LYS A 97 13.62 -4.07 16.56
N LYS A 98 13.46 -4.08 17.89
CA LYS A 98 14.47 -3.65 18.84
C LYS A 98 15.74 -4.50 18.77
N ILE A 99 15.63 -5.82 18.90
CA ILE A 99 16.80 -6.71 18.93
C ILE A 99 17.53 -6.73 17.58
N ARG A 100 16.82 -6.64 16.46
CA ARG A 100 17.44 -6.56 15.13
C ARG A 100 18.23 -5.26 14.95
N ALA A 101 17.71 -4.14 15.43
CA ALA A 101 18.43 -2.86 15.40
C ALA A 101 19.72 -2.92 16.23
N LEU A 102 19.64 -3.44 17.47
CA LEU A 102 20.81 -3.61 18.35
C LEU A 102 21.87 -4.52 17.73
N ARG A 103 21.47 -5.69 17.22
CA ARG A 103 22.40 -6.65 16.61
C ARG A 103 23.03 -6.14 15.33
N ARG A 104 22.28 -5.36 14.52
CA ARG A 104 22.83 -4.71 13.34
C ARG A 104 23.92 -3.71 13.72
N ARG A 105 23.66 -2.89 14.74
CA ARG A 105 24.65 -1.91 15.22
C ARG A 105 25.89 -2.58 15.81
N LEU A 106 25.72 -3.62 16.63
CA LEU A 106 26.84 -4.41 17.16
C LEU A 106 27.70 -5.01 16.05
N ARG A 107 27.09 -5.52 14.98
CA ARG A 107 27.82 -6.04 13.82
C ARG A 107 28.65 -4.95 13.15
N GLN A 108 28.05 -3.79 12.89
CA GLN A 108 28.77 -2.63 12.32
C GLN A 108 29.97 -2.25 13.19
N LEU A 109 29.78 -2.07 14.50
CA LEU A 109 30.85 -1.69 15.41
C LEU A 109 32.00 -2.72 15.50
N ARG A 110 31.69 -4.00 15.30
CA ARG A 110 32.70 -5.06 15.21
C ARG A 110 33.45 -4.99 13.89
N ASP A 111 32.73 -4.82 12.79
CA ASP A 111 33.32 -4.77 11.44
C ASP A 111 34.18 -3.50 11.26
N ASP A 112 33.80 -2.39 11.91
CA ASP A 112 34.57 -1.14 11.99
C ASP A 112 35.78 -1.22 12.95
N GLY A 113 36.00 -2.35 13.62
CA GLY A 113 37.07 -2.54 14.61
C GLY A 113 36.89 -1.75 15.92
N THR A 114 35.77 -1.05 16.07
CA THR A 114 35.45 -0.24 17.26
C THR A 114 35.25 -1.11 18.51
N VAL A 115 34.78 -2.35 18.33
CA VAL A 115 34.53 -3.31 19.41
C VAL A 115 35.20 -4.64 19.08
N ASP A 116 36.04 -5.13 20.00
CA ASP A 116 36.66 -6.44 19.87
C ASP A 116 35.63 -7.59 19.86
N ALA A 117 35.97 -8.72 19.24
CA ALA A 117 35.12 -9.90 19.14
C ALA A 117 34.62 -10.42 20.50
N SER A 118 35.45 -10.39 21.54
CA SER A 118 35.09 -10.82 22.89
C SER A 118 34.04 -9.90 23.52
N ILE A 119 34.25 -8.59 23.40
CA ILE A 119 33.33 -7.57 23.90
C ILE A 119 32.01 -7.64 23.12
N HIS A 120 32.06 -7.75 21.79
CA HIS A 120 30.89 -7.93 20.94
C HIS A 120 30.04 -9.12 21.40
N HIS A 121 30.66 -10.26 21.69
CA HIS A 121 29.94 -11.45 22.12
C HIS A 121 29.22 -11.25 23.47
N LYS A 122 29.87 -10.59 24.44
CA LYS A 122 29.25 -10.24 25.73
C LYS A 122 28.05 -9.30 25.53
N LEU A 123 28.23 -8.21 24.78
CA LEU A 123 27.17 -7.24 24.48
C LEU A 123 26.00 -7.88 23.71
N TYR A 124 26.29 -8.82 22.81
CA TYR A 124 25.26 -9.54 22.06
C TYR A 124 24.36 -10.39 22.97
N ARG A 125 24.94 -11.10 23.96
CA ARG A 125 24.16 -11.85 24.95
C ARG A 125 23.34 -10.93 25.86
N LYS A 126 23.93 -9.82 26.32
CA LYS A 126 23.24 -8.77 27.09
C LYS A 126 22.06 -8.17 26.33
N ALA A 127 22.25 -7.91 25.03
CA ALA A 127 21.17 -7.45 24.15
C ALA A 127 20.04 -8.49 24.03
N LYS A 128 20.38 -9.78 23.90
CA LYS A 128 19.38 -10.87 23.93
C LYS A 128 18.60 -10.89 25.26
N GLY A 129 19.26 -10.58 26.38
CA GLY A 129 18.63 -10.44 27.70
C GLY A 129 17.76 -9.19 27.87
N GLY A 130 17.81 -8.24 26.93
CA GLY A 130 16.97 -7.04 26.94
C GLY A 130 17.50 -5.88 27.78
N GLU A 131 18.75 -5.93 28.21
CA GLU A 131 19.44 -4.92 29.03
C GLU A 131 19.42 -3.52 28.37
N TYR A 132 19.62 -3.47 27.06
CA TYR A 132 19.61 -2.20 26.31
C TYR A 132 18.19 -1.77 25.95
N ARG A 133 17.89 -0.48 26.09
CA ARG A 133 16.55 0.10 25.83
C ARG A 133 16.40 0.56 24.38
N SER A 134 17.47 1.10 23.82
CA SER A 134 17.60 1.62 22.45
C SER A 134 19.02 1.40 21.95
N VAL A 135 19.27 1.70 20.67
CA VAL A 135 20.62 1.69 20.10
C VAL A 135 21.52 2.72 20.79
N ALA A 136 21.01 3.93 21.05
CA ALA A 136 21.74 4.96 21.78
C ALA A 136 22.15 4.50 23.20
N HIS A 137 21.29 3.76 23.92
CA HIS A 137 21.65 3.20 25.23
C HIS A 137 22.80 2.18 25.12
N LEU A 138 22.81 1.37 24.07
CA LEU A 138 23.91 0.45 23.81
C LEU A 138 25.22 1.21 23.53
N GLU A 139 25.17 2.26 22.70
CA GLU A 139 26.36 3.07 22.36
C GLU A 139 26.95 3.76 23.59
N ALA A 140 26.11 4.41 24.41
CA ALA A 140 26.55 5.02 25.66
C ALA A 140 27.20 4.00 26.61
N HIS A 141 26.67 2.77 26.68
CA HIS A 141 27.28 1.71 27.48
C HIS A 141 28.63 1.23 26.91
N ILE A 142 28.82 1.26 25.59
CA ILE A 142 30.10 0.92 24.96
C ILE A 142 31.14 1.99 25.26
N GLU A 143 30.77 3.27 25.22
CA GLU A 143 31.66 4.38 25.59
C GLU A 143 32.14 4.27 27.04
N LEU A 144 31.25 3.85 27.96
CA LEU A 144 31.62 3.61 29.36
C LEU A 144 32.59 2.43 29.54
N ILE A 145 32.57 1.42 28.67
CA ILE A 145 33.50 0.27 28.72
C ILE A 145 34.88 0.64 28.15
N LYS A 146 34.93 1.64 27.26
CA LYS A 146 36.16 2.09 26.60
C LYS A 146 36.97 3.09 27.43
N LYS A 147 36.33 3.76 28.37
CA LYS A 147 37.01 4.51 29.44
C LYS A 147 37.63 3.54 30.43
#